data_AF-A0A9W6WXQ2-F1
#
_entry.id   AF-A0A9W6WXQ2-F1
#
_cell.length_a   1.000
_cell.length_b   1.000
_cell.length_c   1.000
_cell.angle_alpha   90.00
_cell.angle_beta   90.00
_cell.angle_gamma   90.00
#
_symmetry.space_group_name_H-M   'P 1'
#
loop_
_entity.id
_entity.type
_entity.pdbx_description
1 polymer ?
#
loop_
_entity_poly.entity_id
_entity_poly.type
_entity_poly.pdbx_seq_one_letter_code
_entity_poly.pdbx_strand_id
1 'polypeptide(L)'
;MEVEQSGDQVTSSGHRDSMELLSDVNQRKIPFNPSAGEVHRRERAAPWRLQAAEQIATLNARAREEQREKRRWALAKQVQDGLTHNFNINYGVAELATLIKEGMALKSEPPPRELTPHEVGQVQFLAAAEKYELKQIVLLLDKFPKGRAAAGKRQ
;
A
#
# COMPACT_ATOMS: atom_id res chain seq x y z
N MET A 1 51.62 -80.09 29.96
CA MET A 1 52.16 -78.94 29.23
C MET A 1 51.00 -78.42 28.40
N GLU A 2 50.47 -77.24 28.78
CA GLU A 2 49.63 -76.29 28.00
C GLU A 2 48.34 -76.85 27.35
N VAL A 3 47.14 -76.70 27.92
CA VAL A 3 46.25 -75.51 28.10
C VAL A 3 46.03 -74.70 26.82
N GLU A 4 44.81 -74.79 26.26
CA GLU A 4 43.93 -73.70 25.77
C GLU A 4 42.55 -74.38 25.52
N GLN A 5 41.47 -74.20 26.30
CA GLN A 5 40.66 -73.01 26.65
C GLN A 5 40.23 -72.14 25.47
N SER A 6 38.99 -72.33 25.02
CA SER A 6 37.99 -71.31 24.65
C SER A 6 36.79 -72.05 24.05
N GLY A 7 35.56 -71.99 24.52
CA GLY A 7 34.89 -71.20 25.54
C GLY A 7 33.40 -71.45 25.29
N ASP A 8 32.74 -72.08 26.26
CA ASP A 8 31.30 -72.31 26.28
C ASP A 8 30.50 -71.01 26.28
N GLN A 9 29.30 -71.05 25.68
CA GLN A 9 28.00 -70.60 26.24
C GLN A 9 27.01 -70.44 25.08
N VAL A 10 26.15 -71.42 24.78
CA VAL A 10 24.91 -71.80 25.48
C VAL A 10 24.01 -70.60 25.81
N THR A 11 22.88 -70.51 25.12
CA THR A 11 21.50 -70.56 25.67
C THR A 11 20.54 -70.09 24.56
N SER A 12 19.65 -70.94 24.06
CA SER A 12 18.44 -71.50 24.70
C SER A 12 17.20 -70.62 24.51
N SER A 13 16.20 -71.28 23.94
CA SER A 13 14.76 -71.05 24.09
C SER A 13 14.13 -69.97 23.21
N GLY A 14 13.00 -70.34 22.60
CA GLY A 14 12.00 -69.39 22.18
C GLY A 14 11.29 -69.74 20.89
N HIS A 15 10.60 -70.88 20.86
CA HIS A 15 9.46 -71.06 19.97
C HIS A 15 8.51 -69.86 20.12
N ARG A 16 8.41 -69.03 19.09
CA ARG A 16 7.40 -67.98 18.94
C ARG A 16 6.80 -68.07 17.55
N ASP A 17 5.77 -68.91 17.44
CA ASP A 17 4.66 -68.65 16.54
C ASP A 17 3.99 -67.34 16.99
N SER A 18 4.23 -66.25 16.28
CA SER A 18 3.55 -64.98 16.53
C SER A 18 3.56 -64.13 15.25
N MET A 19 2.47 -64.23 14.50
CA MET A 19 2.03 -63.26 13.49
C MET A 19 3.01 -62.92 12.37
N GLU A 20 2.97 -63.72 11.30
CA GLU A 20 3.00 -63.15 9.93
C GLU A 20 1.74 -62.30 9.74
N LEU A 21 1.71 -61.12 10.36
CA LEU A 21 0.85 -60.06 9.87
C LEU A 21 1.51 -59.55 8.59
N LEU A 22 0.91 -59.91 7.46
CA LEU A 22 1.13 -59.31 6.15
C LEU A 22 0.96 -57.79 6.27
N SER A 23 2.01 -57.10 6.69
CA SER A 23 2.11 -55.65 6.67
C SER A 23 2.55 -55.20 5.29
N ASP A 24 1.78 -55.57 4.27
CA ASP A 24 1.64 -54.73 3.07
C ASP A 24 0.70 -53.57 3.43
N VAL A 25 1.14 -52.75 4.39
CA VAL A 25 0.67 -51.37 4.45
C VAL A 25 1.30 -50.74 3.22
N ASN A 26 0.60 -50.86 2.09
CA ASN A 26 0.87 -50.10 0.89
C ASN A 26 0.87 -48.64 1.34
N GLN A 27 2.06 -48.13 1.65
CA GLN A 27 2.29 -46.77 2.08
C GLN A 27 1.89 -45.94 0.88
N ARG A 28 0.60 -45.59 0.80
CA ARG A 28 0.11 -44.61 -0.17
C ARG A 28 0.93 -43.38 0.11
N LYS A 29 1.94 -43.15 -0.73
CA LYS A 29 2.75 -41.93 -0.69
C LYS A 29 1.75 -40.79 -0.73
N ILE A 30 1.58 -40.12 0.42
CA ILE A 30 0.82 -38.88 0.47
C ILE A 30 1.57 -37.96 -0.50
N PRO A 31 0.93 -37.46 -1.57
CA PRO A 31 1.60 -36.56 -2.49
C PRO A 31 2.19 -35.41 -1.67
N PHE A 32 3.48 -35.17 -1.91
CA PHE A 32 4.27 -34.11 -1.28
C PHE A 32 3.45 -32.82 -1.15
N ASN A 33 3.56 -32.11 -0.02
CA ASN A 33 2.82 -30.88 0.21
C ASN A 33 3.08 -29.94 -0.98
N PRO A 34 2.06 -29.58 -1.78
CA PRO A 34 2.28 -28.78 -2.97
C PRO A 34 2.96 -27.48 -2.59
N SER A 35 3.88 -27.03 -3.43
CA SER A 35 4.53 -25.74 -3.21
C SER A 35 3.49 -24.63 -3.24
N ALA A 36 3.76 -23.53 -2.53
CA ALA A 36 2.87 -22.37 -2.53
C ALA A 36 2.56 -21.87 -3.96
N GLY A 37 3.53 -21.95 -4.87
CA GLY A 37 3.36 -21.62 -6.29
C GLY A 37 2.43 -22.57 -7.05
N GLU A 38 2.46 -23.87 -6.76
CA GLU A 38 1.54 -24.86 -7.35
C GLU A 38 0.11 -24.67 -6.88
N VAL A 39 -0.09 -24.48 -5.56
CA VAL A 39 -1.40 -24.12 -5.00
C VAL A 39 -1.89 -22.80 -5.62
N HIS A 40 -1.00 -21.81 -5.76
CA HIS A 40 -1.36 -20.53 -6.36
C HIS A 40 -1.81 -20.63 -7.82
N ARG A 41 -1.16 -21.48 -8.62
CA ARG A 41 -1.57 -21.73 -10.02
C ARG A 41 -2.89 -22.49 -10.08
N ARG A 42 -3.02 -23.57 -9.30
CA ARG A 42 -4.21 -24.44 -9.28
C ARG A 42 -5.47 -23.66 -8.87
N GLU A 43 -5.34 -22.80 -7.87
CA GLU A 43 -6.48 -22.08 -7.28
C GLU A 43 -6.68 -20.67 -7.83
N ARG A 44 -5.96 -20.29 -8.90
CA ARG A 44 -6.01 -18.91 -9.42
C ARG A 44 -7.43 -18.41 -9.68
N ALA A 45 -8.31 -19.28 -10.18
CA ALA A 45 -9.70 -18.97 -10.49
C ALA A 45 -10.68 -19.38 -9.38
N ALA A 46 -10.19 -19.78 -8.20
CA ALA A 46 -11.06 -20.19 -7.11
C ALA A 46 -11.86 -18.97 -6.59
N PRO A 47 -13.15 -19.13 -6.28
CA PRO A 47 -14.02 -18.01 -5.92
C PRO A 47 -13.50 -17.18 -4.74
N TRP A 48 -12.94 -17.82 -3.71
CA TRP A 48 -12.37 -17.13 -2.54
C TRP A 48 -11.17 -16.24 -2.89
N ARG A 49 -10.38 -16.63 -3.89
CA ARG A 49 -9.24 -15.82 -4.34
C ARG A 49 -9.69 -14.62 -5.15
N LEU A 50 -10.69 -14.80 -6.01
CA LEU A 50 -11.27 -13.71 -6.79
C LEU A 50 -11.92 -12.68 -5.86
N GLN A 51 -12.71 -13.14 -4.88
CA GLN A 51 -13.32 -12.28 -3.86
C GLN A 51 -12.26 -11.57 -3.01
N ALA A 52 -11.21 -12.28 -2.56
CA ALA A 52 -10.13 -11.66 -1.81
C ALA A 52 -9.38 -10.62 -2.66
N ALA A 53 -9.11 -10.90 -3.94
CA ALA A 53 -8.44 -9.97 -4.84
C ALA A 53 -9.28 -8.71 -5.07
N GLU A 54 -10.60 -8.86 -5.24
CA GLU A 54 -11.54 -7.75 -5.34
C GLU A 54 -11.56 -6.90 -4.06
N GLN A 55 -11.69 -7.52 -2.90
CA GLN A 55 -11.65 -6.83 -1.61
C GLN A 55 -10.33 -6.07 -1.40
N ILE A 56 -9.20 -6.70 -1.72
CA ILE A 56 -7.89 -6.06 -1.66
C ILE A 56 -7.82 -4.88 -2.63
N ALA A 57 -8.34 -5.02 -3.85
CA ALA A 57 -8.36 -3.92 -4.82
C ALA A 57 -9.20 -2.74 -4.32
N THR A 58 -10.37 -2.99 -3.74
CA THR A 58 -11.23 -1.95 -3.14
C THR A 58 -10.55 -1.26 -1.96
N LEU A 59 -9.94 -2.03 -1.04
CA LEU A 59 -9.22 -1.47 0.09
C LEU A 59 -8.02 -0.63 -0.36
N ASN A 60 -7.27 -1.10 -1.35
CA ASN A 60 -6.15 -0.36 -1.92
C ASN A 60 -6.60 0.93 -2.61
N ALA A 61 -7.74 0.91 -3.31
CA ALA A 61 -8.30 2.10 -3.94
C ALA A 61 -8.64 3.16 -2.89
N ARG A 62 -9.34 2.77 -1.82
CA ARG A 62 -9.66 3.65 -0.69
C ARG A 62 -8.42 4.19 0.01
N ALA A 63 -7.45 3.32 0.29
CA ALA A 63 -6.19 3.73 0.95
C ALA A 63 -5.43 4.77 0.12
N ARG A 64 -5.41 4.62 -1.22
CA ARG A 64 -4.79 5.61 -2.13
C ARG A 64 -5.52 6.94 -2.10
N GLU A 65 -6.85 6.94 -2.01
CA GLU A 65 -7.64 8.17 -1.92
C GLU A 65 -7.38 8.90 -0.59
N GLU A 66 -7.41 8.19 0.54
CA GLU A 66 -7.10 8.74 1.86
C GLU A 66 -5.67 9.31 1.92
N GLN A 67 -4.70 8.62 1.30
CA GLN A 67 -3.32 9.11 1.21
C GLN A 67 -3.23 10.40 0.39
N ARG A 68 -3.94 10.48 -0.75
CA ARG A 68 -4.00 11.70 -1.57
C ARG A 68 -4.61 12.87 -0.79
N GLU A 69 -5.68 12.61 -0.04
CA GLU A 69 -6.31 13.64 0.79
C GLU A 69 -5.38 14.12 1.92
N LYS A 70 -4.72 13.21 2.64
CA LYS A 70 -3.75 13.57 3.67
C LYS A 70 -2.61 14.41 3.10
N ARG A 71 -2.06 14.01 1.94
CA ARG A 71 -1.01 14.76 1.24
C ARG A 71 -1.47 16.17 0.87
N ARG A 72 -2.69 16.32 0.35
CA ARG A 72 -3.29 17.61 0.01
C ARG A 72 -3.39 18.53 1.22
N TRP A 73 -3.94 18.04 2.33
CA TRP A 73 -4.08 18.85 3.56
C TRP A 73 -2.73 19.22 4.16
N ALA A 74 -1.78 18.28 4.19
CA ALA A 74 -0.43 18.54 4.68
C ALA A 74 0.25 19.64 3.86
N LEU A 75 0.17 19.58 2.53
CA LEU A 75 0.75 20.57 1.64
C LEU A 75 0.10 21.95 1.80
N ALA A 76 -1.24 21.98 1.90
CA ALA A 76 -1.99 23.22 2.15
C ALA A 76 -1.57 23.90 3.45
N LYS A 77 -1.42 23.12 4.53
CA LYS A 77 -0.96 23.62 5.82
C LYS A 77 0.48 24.14 5.74
N GLN A 78 1.38 23.37 5.13
CA GLN A 78 2.77 23.78 4.95
C GLN A 78 2.89 25.11 4.19
N VAL A 79 2.10 25.27 3.12
CA VAL A 79 2.05 26.52 2.34
C VAL A 79 1.47 27.67 3.17
N GLN A 80 0.37 27.46 3.90
CA GLN A 80 -0.22 28.50 4.76
C GLN A 80 0.75 28.97 5.83
N ASP A 81 1.44 28.03 6.50
CA ASP A 81 2.48 28.34 7.46
C ASP A 81 3.58 29.18 6.79
N GLY A 82 4.09 28.74 5.64
CA GLY A 82 5.11 29.48 4.87
C GLY A 82 4.69 30.90 4.50
N LEU A 83 3.46 31.08 4.00
CA LEU A 83 2.90 32.37 3.60
C LEU A 83 2.72 33.32 4.79
N THR A 84 2.26 32.78 5.92
CA THR A 84 2.02 33.56 7.13
C THR A 84 3.34 34.07 7.70
N HIS A 85 4.36 33.20 7.81
CA HIS A 85 5.63 33.56 8.44
C HIS A 85 6.53 34.44 7.55
N ASN A 86 6.53 34.23 6.23
CA ASN A 86 7.47 34.94 5.34
C ASN A 86 6.88 36.17 4.66
N PHE A 87 5.55 36.21 4.45
CA PHE A 87 4.90 37.27 3.69
C PHE A 87 3.75 37.93 4.45
N ASN A 88 3.47 37.51 5.69
CA ASN A 88 2.34 37.97 6.49
C ASN A 88 0.99 37.83 5.78
N ILE A 89 0.87 36.80 4.92
CA ILE A 89 -0.35 36.48 4.17
C ILE A 89 -1.06 35.34 4.89
N ASN A 90 -2.21 35.65 5.48
CA ASN A 90 -3.10 34.64 6.06
C ASN A 90 -4.15 34.22 5.02
N TYR A 91 -3.93 33.06 4.39
CA TYR A 91 -4.84 32.44 3.43
C TYR A 91 -5.39 31.16 4.02
N GLY A 92 -6.68 30.87 3.86
CA GLY A 92 -7.32 29.74 4.52
C GLY A 92 -6.75 28.40 4.04
N VAL A 93 -6.39 27.52 4.98
CA VAL A 93 -5.88 26.17 4.67
C VAL A 93 -6.88 25.38 3.80
N ALA A 94 -8.18 25.52 4.07
CA ALA A 94 -9.22 24.87 3.28
C ALA A 94 -9.27 25.39 1.83
N GLU A 95 -9.07 26.69 1.62
CA GLU A 95 -9.04 27.30 0.28
C GLU A 95 -7.80 26.82 -0.50
N LEU A 96 -6.62 26.81 0.14
CA LEU A 96 -5.40 26.25 -0.45
C LEU A 96 -5.57 24.77 -0.78
N ALA A 97 -6.21 24.00 0.11
CA ALA A 97 -6.47 22.59 -0.09
C ALA A 97 -7.44 22.36 -1.26
N THR A 98 -8.35 23.29 -1.56
CA THR A 98 -9.21 23.23 -2.75
C THR A 98 -8.41 23.52 -4.02
N LEU A 99 -7.59 24.58 -4.04
CA LEU A 99 -6.72 24.90 -5.19
C LEU A 99 -5.77 23.73 -5.52
N ILE A 100 -5.17 23.13 -4.49
CA ILE A 100 -4.32 21.94 -4.64
C ILE A 100 -5.12 20.75 -5.18
N LYS A 101 -6.37 20.55 -4.71
CA LYS A 101 -7.25 19.48 -5.21
C LYS A 101 -7.51 19.62 -6.71
N GLU A 102 -7.87 20.83 -7.15
CA GLU A 102 -8.17 21.12 -8.54
C GLU A 102 -6.94 20.92 -9.42
N GLY A 103 -5.77 21.43 -9.00
CA GLY A 103 -4.51 21.18 -9.69
C GLY A 103 -4.13 19.70 -9.76
N MET A 104 -4.38 18.93 -8.69
CA MET A 104 -4.13 17.48 -8.67
C MET A 104 -5.04 16.75 -9.65
N ALA A 105 -6.33 17.10 -9.70
CA ALA A 105 -7.30 16.50 -10.61
C ALA A 105 -6.92 16.77 -12.08
N LEU A 106 -6.57 18.01 -12.42
CA LEU A 106 -6.11 18.38 -13.77
C LEU A 106 -4.82 17.67 -14.19
N LYS A 107 -3.93 17.39 -13.24
CA LYS A 107 -2.68 16.66 -13.48
C LYS A 107 -2.92 15.16 -13.70
N SER A 108 -3.87 14.55 -12.99
CA SER A 108 -4.18 13.12 -13.14
C SER A 108 -5.09 12.82 -14.33
N GLU A 109 -6.06 13.70 -14.58
CA GLU A 109 -7.11 13.53 -15.58
C GLU A 109 -7.22 14.81 -16.40
N PRO A 110 -6.25 15.08 -17.30
CA PRO A 110 -6.29 16.28 -18.12
C PRO A 110 -7.48 16.22 -19.08
N PRO A 111 -8.23 17.34 -19.25
CA PRO A 111 -9.31 17.39 -20.21
C PRO A 111 -8.78 17.21 -21.64
N PRO A 112 -9.59 16.69 -22.58
CA PRO A 112 -9.18 16.50 -23.97
C PRO A 112 -9.05 17.82 -24.76
N ARG A 113 -9.39 18.96 -24.13
CA ARG A 113 -9.25 20.31 -24.68
C ARG A 113 -8.04 21.01 -24.08
N GLU A 114 -7.64 22.12 -24.70
CA GLU A 114 -6.66 23.02 -24.10
C GLU A 114 -7.16 23.55 -22.74
N LEU A 115 -6.20 23.70 -21.82
CA LEU A 115 -6.45 24.24 -20.49
C LEU A 115 -6.78 25.73 -20.59
N THR A 116 -7.82 26.15 -19.89
CA THR A 116 -8.12 27.56 -19.71
C THR A 116 -7.02 28.24 -18.86
N PRO A 117 -6.85 29.57 -18.96
CA PRO A 117 -5.87 30.29 -18.15
C PRO A 117 -6.02 30.04 -16.63
N HIS A 118 -7.25 29.84 -16.16
CA HIS A 118 -7.54 29.52 -14.77
C HIS A 118 -7.02 28.13 -14.38
N GLU A 119 -7.27 27.11 -15.21
CA GLU A 119 -6.79 25.74 -14.99
C GLU A 119 -5.27 25.65 -15.07
N VAL A 120 -4.64 26.39 -15.99
CA VAL A 120 -3.18 26.53 -16.03
C VAL A 120 -2.67 27.12 -14.71
N GLY A 121 -3.36 28.13 -14.17
CA GLY A 121 -3.08 28.69 -12.86
C GLY A 121 -3.11 27.64 -11.75
N GLN A 122 -4.12 26.76 -11.73
CA GLN A 122 -4.26 25.70 -10.71
C GLN A 122 -3.11 24.68 -10.80
N VAL A 123 -2.70 24.29 -12.01
CA VAL A 123 -1.56 23.38 -12.21
C VAL A 123 -0.24 24.04 -11.81
N GLN A 124 -0.04 25.32 -12.17
CA GLN A 124 1.12 26.10 -11.74
C GLN A 124 1.16 26.26 -10.22
N PHE A 125 0.02 26.51 -9.60
CA PHE A 125 -0.11 26.61 -8.15
C PHE A 125 0.29 25.30 -7.48
N LEU A 126 -0.22 24.16 -7.97
CA LEU A 126 0.19 22.84 -7.48
C LEU A 126 1.70 22.65 -7.61
N ALA A 127 2.29 22.96 -8.77
CA ALA A 127 3.72 22.78 -8.99
C ALA A 127 4.57 23.65 -8.04
N ALA A 128 4.16 24.90 -7.82
CA ALA A 128 4.82 25.80 -6.87
C ALA A 128 4.67 25.31 -5.42
N ALA A 129 3.50 24.80 -5.04
CA ALA A 129 3.26 24.20 -3.73
C ALA A 129 4.14 22.95 -3.52
N GLU A 130 4.20 22.02 -4.47
CA GLU A 130 5.02 20.80 -4.41
C GLU A 130 6.52 21.12 -4.26
N LYS A 131 7.00 22.22 -4.86
CA LYS A 131 8.39 22.69 -4.76
C LYS A 131 8.63 23.66 -3.60
N TYR A 132 7.58 24.04 -2.87
CA TYR A 132 7.63 25.05 -1.81
C TYR A 132 8.16 26.42 -2.27
N GLU A 133 7.83 26.84 -3.50
CA GLU A 133 8.22 28.13 -4.08
C GLU A 133 7.28 29.25 -3.62
N LEU A 134 7.41 29.68 -2.36
CA LEU A 134 6.46 30.60 -1.73
C LEU A 134 6.27 31.93 -2.49
N LYS A 135 7.33 32.50 -3.10
CA LYS A 135 7.22 33.74 -3.89
C LYS A 135 6.29 33.57 -5.10
N GLN A 136 6.40 32.43 -5.78
CA GLN A 136 5.56 32.11 -6.93
C GLN A 136 4.11 31.89 -6.50
N ILE A 137 3.91 31.23 -5.36
CA ILE A 137 2.59 31.04 -4.75
C ILE A 137 1.93 32.39 -4.49
N VAL A 138 2.63 33.36 -3.90
CA VAL A 138 2.10 34.71 -3.66
C VAL A 138 1.60 35.37 -4.95
N LEU A 139 2.40 35.34 -6.03
CA LEU A 139 2.01 35.91 -7.32
C LEU A 139 0.79 35.22 -7.94
N LEU A 140 0.63 33.92 -7.70
CA LEU A 140 -0.50 33.15 -8.20
C LEU A 140 -1.76 33.38 -7.37
N LEU A 141 -1.63 33.65 -6.06
CA LEU A 141 -2.78 33.91 -5.19
C LEU A 141 -3.60 35.13 -5.61
N ASP A 142 -2.98 36.15 -6.21
CA ASP A 142 -3.71 37.31 -6.74
C ASP A 142 -4.67 36.96 -7.88
N LYS A 143 -4.45 35.81 -8.56
CA LYS A 143 -5.30 35.31 -9.63
C LYS A 143 -6.50 34.50 -9.10
N PHE A 144 -6.49 34.15 -7.82
CA PHE A 144 -7.55 33.36 -7.18
C PHE A 144 -8.33 34.23 -6.18
N PRO A 145 -9.65 34.40 -6.34
CA PRO A 145 -10.43 35.20 -5.41
C PRO A 145 -10.38 34.57 -4.02
N LYS A 146 -10.06 35.39 -2.99
CA LYS A 146 -10.22 34.98 -1.59
C LYS A 146 -11.72 34.76 -1.33
N GLY A 147 -12.10 33.57 -0.90
CA GLY A 147 -13.47 33.21 -0.60
C GLY A 147 -13.99 33.98 0.62
N ARG A 148 -14.68 35.11 0.38
CA ARG A 148 -15.59 35.88 1.27
C ARG A 148 -15.20 36.19 2.73
N ALA A 149 -14.12 35.66 3.32
CA ALA A 149 -13.72 35.91 4.70
C ALA A 149 -12.83 37.16 4.85
N ALA A 150 -12.23 37.65 3.76
CA ALA A 150 -11.36 38.83 3.76
C ALA A 150 -12.09 40.17 3.51
N ALA A 151 -13.42 40.15 3.31
CA ALA A 151 -14.21 41.37 3.09
C ALA A 151 -14.59 42.11 4.40
N GLY A 152 -14.27 41.54 5.57
CA GLY A 152 -14.63 42.09 6.88
C GLY A 152 -13.42 42.47 7.71
N LYS A 153 -12.66 43.49 7.28
CA LYS A 153 -11.84 44.38 8.12
C LYS A 153 -11.11 45.40 7.24
N ARG A 154 -11.87 46.36 6.73
CA ARG A 154 -11.40 47.72 6.44
C ARG A 154 -12.33 48.65 7.18
N GLN A 155 -12.01 48.93 8.45
CA GLN A 155 -12.38 50.13 9.18
C GLN A 155 -11.25 50.41 10.16
#